data_AF-A0A060HNV6-F1
#
_entry.id   AF-A0A060HNV6-F1
#
_cell.length_a   1.000
_cell.length_b   1.000
_cell.length_c   1.000
_cell.angle_alpha   90.00
_cell.angle_beta   90.00
_cell.angle_gamma   90.00
#
_symmetry.space_group_name_H-M   'P 1'
#
loop_
_entity.id
_entity.type
_entity.pdbx_description
1 polymer ?
#
loop_
_entity_poly.entity_id
_entity_poly.type
_entity_poly.pdbx_seq_one_letter_code
_entity_poly.pdbx_strand_id
1 'polypeptide(L)' 'MQLQRRLNRVVGDKEYSKWQVVIPPETVEKLGWKEGQELDEQVQGHKLILSPVPDNKDMVELARQSMLAKHRKPIGEA' A
#
# COMPACT_ATOMS: atom_id res chain seq x y z
N MET A 1 -16.72 -6.28 -4.11
CA MET A 1 -15.82 -5.28 -4.75
C MET A 1 -15.90 -5.46 -6.26
N GLN A 2 -15.73 -4.39 -7.03
CA GLN A 2 -15.69 -4.44 -8.50
C GLN A 2 -14.76 -3.34 -9.03
N LEU A 3 -14.08 -3.62 -10.14
CA LEU A 3 -13.32 -2.62 -10.89
C LEU A 3 -14.30 -1.79 -11.72
N GLN A 4 -14.36 -0.49 -11.45
CA GLN A 4 -15.28 0.42 -12.12
C GLN A 4 -14.51 1.42 -12.97
N ARG A 5 -14.97 1.64 -14.19
CA ARG A 5 -14.53 2.76 -15.02
C ARG A 5 -15.41 3.97 -14.70
N ARG A 6 -14.81 5.08 -14.30
CA ARG A 6 -15.47 6.38 -14.16
C ARG A 6 -15.00 7.31 -15.27
N LEU A 7 -15.95 7.83 -16.04
CA LEU A 7 -15.68 8.93 -16.96
C LEU A 7 -15.37 10.18 -16.13
N ASN A 8 -14.18 10.74 -16.30
CA ASN A 8 -13.73 11.92 -15.55
C ASN A 8 -14.06 13.20 -16.31
N ARG A 9 -13.69 13.26 -17.60
CA ARG A 9 -14.01 14.39 -18.48
C ARG A 9 -13.92 13.99 -19.95
N VAL A 10 -14.58 14.77 -20.79
CA VAL A 10 -14.46 14.72 -22.25
C VAL A 10 -13.81 16.02 -22.70
N VAL A 11 -12.79 15.94 -23.56
CA VAL A 11 -12.11 17.10 -24.14
C VAL A 11 -12.03 16.90 -25.64
N GLY A 12 -12.84 17.65 -26.39
CA GLY A 12 -13.08 17.40 -27.81
C GLY A 12 -13.68 16.01 -28.00
N ASP A 13 -13.03 15.18 -28.83
CA ASP A 13 -13.45 13.80 -29.10
C ASP A 13 -12.77 12.76 -28.18
N LYS A 14 -12.01 13.20 -27.16
CA LYS A 14 -11.27 12.30 -26.26
C LYS A 14 -11.96 12.16 -24.91
N GLU A 15 -12.28 10.93 -24.55
CA GLU A 15 -12.76 10.55 -23.21
C GLU A 15 -11.60 10.20 -22.28
N TYR A 16 -11.56 10.84 -21.11
CA TYR A 16 -10.62 10.53 -20.04
C TYR A 16 -11.36 9.77 -18.95
N SER A 17 -11.03 8.49 -18.79
CA SER A 17 -11.58 7.65 -17.75
C SER A 17 -10.55 7.35 -16.67
N LYS A 18 -11.01 7.20 -15.43
CA LYS A 18 -10.25 6.64 -14.33
C LYS A 18 -10.83 5.27 -13.97
N TRP A 19 -9.95 4.37 -13.55
CA TRP A 19 -10.35 3.10 -12.96
C TRP A 19 -10.35 3.24 -11.44
N GLN A 20 -11.38 2.69 -10.79
CA GLN A 20 -11.50 2.70 -9.33
C GLN A 20 -11.93 1.32 -8.84
N VAL A 21 -11.40 0.91 -7.69
CA VAL A 21 -11.88 -0.26 -6.94
C VAL A 21 -12.47 0.25 -5.64
N VAL A 22 -13.70 -0.16 -5.33
CA VAL A 22 -14.31 0.16 -4.04
C VAL A 22 -13.83 -0.85 -3.01
N ILE A 23 -13.04 -0.37 -2.04
CA ILE A 23 -12.58 -1.14 -0.88
C ILE A 23 -13.59 -0.93 0.25
N PRO A 24 -14.18 -2.00 0.80
CA PRO A 24 -15.12 -1.88 1.91
C PRO A 24 -14.49 -1.26 3.16
N PRO A 25 -15.22 -0.46 3.95
CA PRO A 25 -14.69 0.20 5.15
C PRO A 25 -14.02 -0.77 6.13
N GLU A 26 -14.61 -1.94 6.34
CA GLU A 26 -14.06 -2.97 7.25
C GLU A 26 -12.71 -3.52 6.78
N THR A 27 -12.43 -3.46 5.46
CA THR A 27 -11.13 -3.86 4.90
C THR A 27 -10.11 -2.74 5.11
N VAL A 28 -10.49 -1.48 4.89
CA VAL A 28 -9.64 -0.31 5.14
C VAL A 28 -9.20 -0.26 6.61
N GLU A 29 -10.14 -0.49 7.54
CA GLU A 29 -9.87 -0.54 8.98
C GLU A 29 -8.89 -1.67 9.35
N LYS A 30 -9.11 -2.88 8.83
CA LYS A 30 -8.21 -4.03 9.08
C LYS A 30 -6.80 -3.81 8.53
N LEU A 31 -6.69 -3.09 7.41
CA LEU A 31 -5.40 -2.71 6.83
C LEU A 31 -4.74 -1.55 7.59
N GLY A 32 -5.47 -0.86 8.48
CA GLY A 32 -4.98 0.31 9.20
C GLY A 32 -4.73 1.52 8.29
N TRP A 33 -5.32 1.53 7.09
CA TRP A 33 -5.13 2.61 6.14
C TRP A 33 -5.92 3.86 6.57
N LYS A 34 -5.37 5.03 6.24
CA LYS A 34 -5.98 6.33 6.52
C LYS A 34 -6.45 6.99 5.23
N GLU A 35 -7.47 7.84 5.35
CA GLU A 35 -7.89 8.68 4.24
C GLU A 35 -6.72 9.55 3.76
N GLY A 36 -6.54 9.64 2.43
CA GLY A 36 -5.47 10.41 1.81
C GLY A 36 -4.07 9.82 1.94
N GLN A 37 -3.92 8.63 2.54
CA GLN A 37 -2.63 7.94 2.65
C GLN A 37 -2.11 7.55 1.26
N GLU A 38 -0.81 7.77 1.06
CA GLU A 38 -0.13 7.36 -0.16
C GLU A 38 0.15 5.85 -0.15
N LEU A 39 -0.12 5.20 -1.29
CA LEU A 39 0.07 3.78 -1.50
C LEU A 39 1.00 3.57 -2.70
N ASP A 40 1.93 2.64 -2.55
CA ASP A 40 2.72 2.10 -3.65
C ASP A 40 1.97 0.93 -4.30
N GLU A 41 2.21 0.73 -5.60
CA GLU A 41 1.57 -0.34 -6.37
C GLU A 41 2.61 -1.29 -6.99
N GLN A 42 2.32 -2.58 -6.90
CA GLN A 42 3.09 -3.60 -7.60
C GLN A 42 2.17 -4.58 -8.32
N VAL A 43 2.48 -4.86 -9.58
CA VAL A 43 1.82 -5.92 -10.35
C VAL A 43 2.64 -7.20 -10.26
N GLN A 44 2.06 -8.24 -9.67
CA GLN A 44 2.64 -9.59 -9.62
C GLN A 44 1.73 -10.58 -10.33
N GLY A 45 2.07 -10.91 -11.58
CA GLY A 45 1.22 -11.74 -12.44
C GLY A 45 -0.13 -11.07 -12.71
N HIS A 46 -1.20 -11.65 -12.19
CA HIS A 46 -2.57 -11.11 -12.31
C HIS A 46 -3.08 -10.46 -11.02
N LYS A 47 -2.17 -10.05 -10.12
CA LYS A 47 -2.50 -9.43 -8.84
C LYS A 47 -1.97 -7.99 -8.81
N LEU A 48 -2.83 -7.07 -8.36
CA LEU A 48 -2.43 -5.74 -7.91
C LEU A 48 -2.20 -5.81 -6.40
N ILE A 49 -0.97 -5.55 -5.97
CA ILE A 49 -0.59 -5.47 -4.57
C ILE A 49 -0.42 -3.98 -4.25
N LEU A 50 -1.13 -3.52 -3.22
CA LEU A 50 -1.04 -2.15 -2.72
C LEU A 50 -0.47 -2.18 -1.32
N SER A 51 0.49 -1.31 -1.05
CA SER A 51 1.10 -1.17 0.27
C SER A 51 1.28 0.31 0.62
N PRO A 52 1.14 0.69 1.91
CA PRO A 52 1.56 2.00 2.38
C PRO A 52 2.95 2.37 1.87
N VAL A 53 3.12 3.59 1.35
CA VAL A 53 4.45 4.17 1.22
C VAL A 53 4.96 4.43 2.65
N PRO A 54 6.09 3.84 3.08
CA PRO A 54 6.64 4.08 4.41
C PRO A 54 6.92 5.56 4.59
N ASP A 55 6.45 6.15 5.69
CA ASP A 55 6.85 7.51 6.00
C ASP A 55 8.30 7.54 6.52
N ASN A 56 8.91 8.73 6.58
CA ASN A 56 10.30 8.83 7.04
C ASN A 56 10.49 8.35 8.49
N LYS A 57 9.45 8.37 9.32
CA LYS A 57 9.53 7.89 10.71
C LYS A 57 9.48 6.36 10.75
N ASP A 58 8.66 5.74 9.93
CA ASP A 58 8.56 4.30 9.73
C ASP A 58 9.91 3.74 9.24
N MET A 59 10.56 4.44 8.31
CA MET A 59 11.89 4.08 7.82
C MET A 59 12.95 4.12 8.93
N VAL A 60 12.93 5.14 9.79
CA VAL A 60 13.83 5.25 10.94
C VAL A 60 13.58 4.14 11.96
N GLU A 61 12.32 3.80 12.21
CA GLU A 61 11.94 2.75 13.16
C GLU A 61 12.26 1.34 12.63
N LEU A 62 12.00 1.07 11.35
CA LEU A 62 12.42 -0.16 10.66
C LEU A 62 13.94 -0.32 10.68
N ALA A 63 14.69 0.76 10.45
CA ALA A 63 16.15 0.76 10.54
C ALA A 63 16.61 0.45 11.98
N ARG A 64 16.00 1.04 13.00
CA ARG A 64 16.28 0.74 14.41
C ARG A 64 16.00 -0.72 14.77
N GLN A 65 14.84 -1.24 14.36
CA GLN A 65 14.46 -2.64 14.61
C GLN A 65 15.40 -3.63 13.92
N SER A 66 15.79 -3.32 12.68
CA SER A 66 16.77 -4.13 11.93
C SER A 66 18.16 -4.11 12.58
N MET A 67 18.58 -2.95 13.10
CA MET A 67 19.82 -2.81 13.86
C MET A 67 19.78 -3.62 15.16
N LEU A 68 18.67 -3.60 15.89
CA LEU A 68 18.49 -4.38 17.14
C LEU A 68 18.43 -5.90 16.88
N ALA A 69 17.78 -6.33 15.80
CA ALA A 69 17.68 -7.73 15.41
C ALA A 69 19.06 -8.32 15.05
N LYS A 70 19.93 -7.54 14.39
CA LYS A 70 21.28 -7.94 14.01
C LYS A 70 22.23 -8.15 15.20
N HIS A 71 21.90 -7.60 16.38
CA HIS A 71 22.72 -7.71 17.59
C HIS A 71 22.22 -8.76 18.60
N ARG A 72 21.12 -9.47 18.32
CA ARG A 72 20.74 -10.65 19.13
C ARG A 72 21.63 -11.82 18.75
N LYS A 73 22.61 -12.15 19.61
CA LYS A 73 23.30 -13.45 19.57
C LYS A 73 22.26 -14.57 19.75
N PRO A 74 22.38 -15.72 19.05
CA PRO A 74 21.57 -16.88 19.39
C PRO A 74 21.87 -17.28 20.83
N ILE A 75 20.85 -17.21 21.69
CA ILE A 75 20.92 -17.79 23.02
C ILE A 75 20.65 -19.28 22.83
N GLY A 76 21.71 -20.08 22.87
CA GLY A 76 21.63 -21.53 22.90
C GLY A 76 22.29 -22.21 21.70
N GLU A 77 23.61 -22.32 21.73
CA GLU A 77 24.26 -23.60 21.41
C GLU A 77 24.93 -24.03 22.72
N ALA A 78 24.40 -25.12 23.28
CA ALA A 78 24.91 -25.83 24.45
C ALA A 78 25.95 -26.86 24.01
#